data_AF-A4XCF9-F1
#
_entry.id   AF-A4XCF9-F1
#
_cell.length_a   1.000
_cell.length_b   1.000
_cell.length_c   1.000
_cell.angle_alpha   90.00
_cell.angle_beta   90.00
_cell.angle_gamma   90.00
#
_symmetry.space_group_name_H-M   'P 1'
#
loop_
_entity.id
_entity.type
_entity.pdbx_description
1 polymer ?
#
loop_
_entity_poly.entity_id
_entity_poly.type
_entity_poly.pdbx_seq_one_letter_code
_entity_poly.pdbx_strand_id
1 'polypeptide(L)'
;MGMDVLRDESGVSLRRLYQLFPSKETLVEAVLHRRRQIWNTWVDDAVAAGGGTPRGQLLAIYDMLARWSTEDGFRGCIFVNAFSELGGTTPHIAALVRDQKVQFQQRLAGIVAATGAPAALADQLAVLAEGAQTTAAITGTPDPIQHARTAATTLIDTALAVGKPGKKA
;
A
#
# COMPACT_ATOMS: atom_id res chain seq x y z
N MET A 1 9.75 14.36 14.07
CA MET A 1 8.96 15.61 14.24
C MET A 1 8.47 15.68 15.68
N GLY A 2 8.65 16.82 16.34
CA GLY A 2 8.15 17.07 17.70
C GLY A 2 6.76 17.72 17.68
N MET A 3 6.10 17.76 18.85
CA MET A 3 4.78 18.38 19.01
C MET A 3 4.82 19.92 18.88
N ASP A 4 5.98 20.51 19.14
CA ASP A 4 6.32 21.92 18.91
C ASP A 4 6.31 22.27 17.41
N VAL A 5 6.96 21.45 16.58
CA VAL A 5 6.94 21.63 15.12
C VAL A 5 5.51 21.51 14.58
N LEU A 6 4.73 20.55 15.10
CA LEU A 6 3.33 20.38 14.72
C LEU A 6 2.46 21.59 15.09
N ARG A 7 2.69 22.21 16.25
CA ARG A 7 2.01 23.46 16.65
C ARG A 7 2.30 24.55 15.62
N ASP A 8 3.57 24.73 15.26
CA ASP A 8 4.01 25.83 14.39
C ASP A 8 3.46 25.66 12.97
N GLU A 9 3.44 24.43 12.44
CA GLU A 9 2.91 24.12 11.11
C GLU A 9 1.36 24.11 11.05
N SER A 10 0.69 23.68 12.12
CA SER A 10 -0.78 23.54 12.12
C SER A 10 -1.54 24.79 12.57
N GLY A 11 -0.86 25.74 13.24
CA GLY A 11 -1.50 26.86 13.92
C GLY A 11 -2.35 26.48 15.13
N VAL A 12 -2.38 25.19 15.51
CA VAL A 12 -3.14 24.70 16.67
C VAL A 12 -2.28 24.83 17.92
N SER A 13 -2.83 25.42 19.00
CA SER A 13 -2.09 25.56 20.25
C SER A 13 -1.63 24.20 20.81
N LEU A 14 -0.45 24.17 21.43
CA LEU A 14 0.09 22.95 22.03
C LEU A 14 -0.88 22.32 23.05
N ARG A 15 -1.56 23.17 23.83
CA ARG A 15 -2.61 22.74 24.76
C ARG A 15 -3.75 22.01 24.04
N ARG A 16 -4.20 22.52 22.89
CA ARG A 16 -5.27 21.88 22.12
C ARG A 16 -4.79 20.59 21.45
N LEU A 17 -3.55 20.54 20.96
CA LEU A 17 -2.96 19.31 20.41
C LEU A 17 -2.94 18.19 21.46
N TYR A 18 -2.46 18.46 22.68
CA TYR A 18 -2.45 17.46 23.76
C TYR A 18 -3.85 17.09 24.27
N GLN A 19 -4.83 17.99 24.18
CA GLN A 19 -6.23 17.65 24.47
C GLN A 19 -6.82 16.67 23.46
N LEU A 20 -6.42 16.74 22.19
CA LEU A 20 -6.89 15.85 21.13
C LEU A 20 -6.08 14.56 21.05
N PHE A 21 -4.77 14.67 21.26
CA PHE A 21 -3.80 13.58 21.16
C PHE A 21 -2.90 13.64 22.39
N PRO A 22 -3.24 12.89 23.46
CA PRO A 22 -2.52 12.94 24.74
C PRO A 22 -1.02 12.59 24.63
N SER A 23 -0.62 11.85 23.60
CA SER A 23 0.78 11.57 23.29
C SER A 23 1.06 11.64 21.78
N LYS A 24 2.37 11.71 21.42
CA LYS A 24 2.82 11.59 20.03
C LYS A 24 2.37 10.26 19.42
N GLU A 25 2.37 9.18 20.18
CA GLU A 25 1.95 7.85 19.72
C GLU A 25 0.47 7.84 19.34
N THR A 26 -0.41 8.45 20.16
CA THR A 26 -1.84 8.58 19.84
C THR A 26 -2.06 9.42 18.57
N LEU A 27 -1.24 10.46 18.36
CA LEU A 27 -1.28 11.22 17.10
C LEU A 27 -0.84 10.36 15.91
N VAL A 28 0.25 9.60 16.04
CA VAL A 28 0.73 8.70 14.98
C VAL A 28 -0.32 7.66 14.64
N GLU A 29 -0.95 7.05 15.64
CA GLU A 29 -2.05 6.10 15.46
C GLU A 29 -3.22 6.73 14.66
N ALA A 30 -3.65 7.93 15.04
CA ALA A 30 -4.70 8.65 14.32
C ALA A 30 -4.31 8.95 12.86
N VAL A 31 -3.05 9.33 12.61
CA VAL A 31 -2.52 9.54 11.26
C VAL A 31 -2.53 8.23 10.46
N LEU A 32 -2.12 7.10 11.05
CA LEU A 32 -2.11 5.81 10.39
C LEU A 32 -3.52 5.32 10.05
N HIS A 33 -4.50 5.52 10.93
CA HIS A 33 -5.91 5.24 10.63
C HIS A 33 -6.44 6.10 9.47
N ARG A 34 -6.17 7.41 9.50
CA ARG A 34 -6.58 8.31 8.41
C ARG A 34 -5.92 7.91 7.08
N ARG A 35 -4.63 7.59 7.10
CA ARG A 35 -3.90 7.16 5.91
C ARG A 35 -4.37 5.82 5.38
N ARG A 36 -4.75 4.88 6.25
CA ARG A 36 -5.38 3.62 5.86
C ARG A 36 -6.68 3.86 5.09
N GLN A 37 -7.54 4.73 5.59
CA GLN A 37 -8.81 5.04 4.91
C GLN A 37 -8.56 5.58 3.51
N ILE A 38 -7.67 6.57 3.39
CA ILE A 38 -7.30 7.18 2.09
C ILE A 38 -6.73 6.11 1.15
N TRP A 39 -5.79 5.29 1.65
CA TRP A 39 -5.20 4.22 0.87
C TRP A 39 -6.24 3.22 0.37
N ASN A 40 -7.15 2.78 1.23
CA ASN A 40 -8.20 1.84 0.86
C ASN A 40 -9.10 2.43 -0.23
N THR A 41 -9.49 3.70 -0.12
CA THR A 41 -10.24 4.40 -1.17
C THR A 41 -9.47 4.42 -2.49
N TRP A 42 -8.17 4.75 -2.49
CA TRP A 42 -7.39 4.73 -3.72
C TRP A 42 -7.31 3.35 -4.36
N VAL A 43 -7.14 2.30 -3.56
CA VAL A 43 -7.12 0.92 -4.06
C VAL A 43 -8.50 0.51 -4.59
N ASP A 44 -9.58 0.87 -3.90
CA ASP A 44 -10.96 0.66 -4.37
C ASP A 44 -11.19 1.32 -5.73
N ASP A 45 -10.81 2.59 -5.86
CA ASP A 45 -10.94 3.36 -7.11
C ASP A 45 -10.09 2.77 -8.24
N ALA A 46 -8.86 2.32 -7.94
CA ALA A 46 -7.98 1.67 -8.89
C ALA A 46 -8.58 0.36 -9.41
N VAL A 47 -9.09 -0.48 -8.49
CA VAL A 47 -9.76 -1.73 -8.85
C VAL A 47 -10.99 -1.46 -9.70
N ALA A 48 -11.81 -0.47 -9.35
CA ALA A 48 -12.97 -0.08 -10.15
C ALA A 48 -12.59 0.38 -11.57
N ALA A 49 -11.47 1.09 -11.72
CA ALA A 49 -10.94 1.54 -13.01
C ALA A 49 -10.32 0.41 -13.86
N GLY A 50 -10.12 -0.79 -13.30
CA GLY A 50 -9.48 -1.95 -13.95
C GLY A 50 -10.30 -2.63 -15.06
N GLY A 51 -11.31 -1.97 -15.62
CA GLY A 51 -12.06 -2.44 -16.79
C GLY A 51 -12.88 -3.71 -16.55
N GLY A 52 -13.22 -4.04 -15.30
CA GLY A 52 -14.06 -5.18 -14.94
C GLY A 52 -13.42 -6.56 -15.11
N THR A 53 -12.11 -6.64 -15.39
CA THR A 53 -11.39 -7.92 -15.46
C THR A 53 -10.43 -8.05 -14.28
N PRO A 54 -10.26 -9.24 -13.66
CA PRO A 54 -9.31 -9.41 -12.56
C PRO A 54 -7.86 -9.01 -12.93
N ARG A 55 -7.44 -9.33 -14.18
CA ARG A 55 -6.15 -8.89 -14.71
C ARG A 55 -6.03 -7.36 -14.69
N GLY A 56 -7.03 -6.67 -15.23
CA GLY A 56 -7.05 -5.21 -15.27
C GLY A 56 -7.11 -4.59 -13.87
N GLN A 57 -7.86 -5.18 -12.95
CA GLN A 57 -7.93 -4.77 -11.54
C GLN A 57 -6.57 -4.86 -10.85
N LEU A 58 -5.85 -5.98 -11.00
CA LEU A 58 -4.52 -6.16 -10.42
C LEU A 58 -3.51 -5.15 -10.98
N LEU A 59 -3.50 -4.94 -12.31
CA LEU A 59 -2.59 -3.98 -12.94
C LEU A 59 -2.93 -2.52 -12.61
N ALA A 60 -4.20 -2.20 -12.46
CA ALA A 60 -4.64 -0.85 -12.10
C ALA A 60 -4.13 -0.41 -10.71
N ILE A 61 -3.92 -1.35 -9.78
CA ILE A 61 -3.26 -1.05 -8.50
C ILE A 61 -1.84 -0.54 -8.74
N TYR A 62 -1.06 -1.16 -9.63
CA TYR A 62 0.28 -0.66 -9.96
C TYR A 62 0.25 0.67 -10.72
N ASP A 63 -0.75 0.89 -11.57
CA ASP A 63 -0.96 2.18 -12.23
C ASP A 63 -1.30 3.30 -11.23
N MET A 64 -2.07 2.97 -10.18
CA MET A 64 -2.29 3.87 -9.04
C MET A 64 -0.98 4.17 -8.30
N LEU A 65 -0.17 3.15 -7.99
CA LEU A 65 1.14 3.36 -7.34
C LEU A 65 2.07 4.25 -8.17
N ALA A 66 2.06 4.07 -9.49
CA ALA A 66 2.91 4.82 -10.40
C ALA A 66 2.53 6.30 -10.46
N ARG A 67 1.23 6.62 -10.39
CA ARG A 67 0.76 8.01 -10.30
C ARG A 67 1.10 8.62 -8.94
N TRP A 68 0.85 7.87 -7.87
CA TRP A 68 1.13 8.33 -6.51
C TRP A 68 2.63 8.58 -6.28
N SER A 69 3.52 7.77 -6.87
CA SER A 69 4.97 7.94 -6.69
C SER A 69 5.56 9.18 -7.37
N THR A 70 4.79 9.84 -8.25
CA THR A 70 5.19 11.11 -8.90
C THR A 70 4.58 12.35 -8.24
N GLU A 71 3.78 12.19 -7.19
CA GLU A 71 3.22 13.32 -6.45
C GLU A 71 4.27 14.00 -5.58
N ASP A 72 4.13 15.32 -5.42
CA ASP A 72 4.99 16.11 -4.54
C ASP A 72 4.91 15.57 -3.10
N GLY A 73 6.09 15.39 -2.48
CA GLY A 73 6.17 14.88 -1.12
C GLY A 73 5.95 13.37 -0.99
N PHE A 74 6.06 12.61 -2.08
CA PHE A 74 6.15 11.15 -2.00
C PHE A 74 7.36 10.73 -1.13
N ARG A 75 7.10 9.92 -0.10
CA ARG A 75 8.11 9.38 0.84
C ARG A 75 7.94 7.89 1.09
N GLY A 76 7.39 7.18 0.11
CA GLY A 76 7.08 5.76 0.23
C GLY A 76 5.90 5.45 1.13
N CYS A 77 5.79 4.18 1.52
CA CYS A 77 4.70 3.67 2.31
C CYS A 77 4.80 4.15 3.78
N ILE A 78 3.83 4.95 4.23
CA ILE A 78 3.81 5.45 5.61
C ILE A 78 3.84 4.32 6.65
N PHE A 79 3.23 3.17 6.36
CA PHE A 79 3.19 2.03 7.27
C PHE A 79 4.59 1.38 7.43
N VAL A 80 5.37 1.29 6.35
CA VAL A 80 6.75 0.80 6.41
C VAL A 80 7.60 1.75 7.24
N ASN A 81 7.49 3.06 6.99
CA ASN A 81 8.22 4.08 7.73
C ASN A 81 7.87 4.05 9.23
N ALA A 82 6.57 3.99 9.57
CA ALA A 82 6.11 3.91 10.95
C ALA A 82 6.58 2.63 11.66
N PHE A 83 6.57 1.48 10.97
CA PHE A 83 7.09 0.24 11.53
C PHE A 83 8.60 0.30 11.78
N SER A 84 9.37 0.92 10.88
CA SER A 84 10.81 1.07 11.07
C SER A 84 11.17 1.99 12.25
N GLU A 85 10.38 3.05 12.49
CA GLU A 85 10.65 4.00 13.58
C GLU A 85 10.13 3.49 14.94
N LEU A 86 8.94 2.86 14.97
CA LEU A 86 8.19 2.58 16.20
C LEU A 86 7.87 1.10 16.42
N GLY A 87 8.05 0.23 15.42
CA GLY A 87 7.60 -1.16 15.49
C GLY A 87 8.31 -2.00 16.55
N GLY A 88 9.54 -1.62 16.94
CA GLY A 88 10.30 -2.30 17.99
C GLY A 88 9.97 -1.83 19.41
N THR A 89 9.41 -0.63 19.57
CA THR A 89 9.19 0.01 20.89
C THR A 89 7.71 0.18 21.22
N THR A 90 6.83 0.12 20.21
CA THR A 90 5.42 0.48 20.32
C THR A 90 4.54 -0.65 19.75
N PRO A 91 4.19 -1.67 20.56
CA PRO A 91 3.52 -2.88 20.06
C PRO A 91 2.19 -2.64 19.34
N HIS A 92 1.41 -1.64 19.75
CA HIS A 92 0.13 -1.33 19.12
C HIS A 92 0.30 -0.76 17.70
N ILE A 93 1.31 0.10 17.47
CA ILE A 93 1.66 0.57 16.12
C ILE A 93 2.13 -0.58 15.24
N ALA A 94 2.95 -1.49 15.78
CA ALA A 94 3.37 -2.69 15.06
C ALA A 94 2.16 -3.56 14.64
N ALA A 95 1.19 -3.74 15.53
CA ALA A 95 -0.04 -4.47 15.23
C ALA A 95 -0.87 -3.77 14.13
N LEU A 96 -1.03 -2.45 14.20
CA LEU A 96 -1.74 -1.67 13.19
C LEU A 96 -1.10 -1.84 11.80
N VAL A 97 0.23 -1.73 11.72
CA VAL A 97 0.94 -1.91 10.45
C VAL A 97 0.78 -3.33 9.91
N ARG A 98 0.92 -4.36 10.75
CA ARG A 98 0.74 -5.76 10.32
C ARG A 98 -0.67 -6.00 9.78
N ASP A 99 -1.69 -5.50 10.46
CA ASP A 99 -3.07 -5.61 10.02
C ASP A 99 -3.30 -4.89 8.67
N GLN A 100 -2.71 -3.72 8.45
CA GLN A 100 -2.74 -3.07 7.13
C GLN A 100 -2.16 -3.95 6.01
N LYS A 101 -1.03 -4.62 6.29
CA LYS A 101 -0.37 -5.50 5.31
C LYS A 101 -1.25 -6.70 4.97
N VAL A 102 -1.83 -7.33 5.99
CA VAL A 102 -2.77 -8.45 5.83
C VAL A 102 -3.99 -8.03 5.01
N GLN A 103 -4.57 -6.86 5.29
CA GLN A 103 -5.73 -6.37 4.53
C GLN A 103 -5.42 -6.13 3.05
N PHE A 104 -4.24 -5.60 2.73
CA PHE A 104 -3.81 -5.43 1.34
C PHE A 104 -3.61 -6.77 0.63
N GLN A 105 -2.95 -7.74 1.30
CA GLN A 105 -2.78 -9.10 0.77
C GLN A 105 -4.12 -9.80 0.53
N GLN A 106 -5.04 -9.73 1.49
CA GLN A 106 -6.39 -10.32 1.37
C GLN A 106 -7.17 -9.74 0.19
N ARG A 107 -7.03 -8.44 -0.06
CA ARG A 107 -7.67 -7.78 -1.20
C ARG A 107 -7.12 -8.28 -2.53
N LEU A 108 -5.79 -8.40 -2.67
CA LEU A 108 -5.18 -9.02 -3.85
C LEU A 108 -5.61 -10.48 -4.00
N ALA A 109 -5.66 -11.24 -2.91
CA ALA A 109 -6.10 -12.63 -2.89
C ALA A 109 -7.55 -12.78 -3.38
N GLY A 110 -8.44 -11.87 -2.98
CA GLY A 110 -9.83 -11.86 -3.48
C GLY A 110 -9.92 -11.70 -4.99
N ILE A 111 -9.10 -10.82 -5.58
CA ILE A 111 -9.06 -10.61 -7.02
C ILE A 111 -8.44 -11.83 -7.73
N VAL A 112 -7.34 -12.36 -7.20
CA VAL A 112 -6.65 -13.56 -7.75
C VAL A 112 -7.55 -14.80 -7.71
N ALA A 113 -8.32 -14.99 -6.64
CA ALA A 113 -9.25 -16.10 -6.51
C ALA A 113 -10.29 -16.14 -7.64
N ALA A 114 -10.72 -14.97 -8.13
CA ALA A 114 -11.67 -14.87 -9.25
C ALA A 114 -11.09 -15.34 -10.60
N THR A 115 -9.78 -15.60 -10.68
CA THR A 115 -9.12 -16.00 -11.93
C THR A 115 -8.78 -17.48 -12.02
N GLY A 116 -8.91 -18.23 -10.93
CA GLY A 116 -8.42 -19.61 -10.84
C GLY A 116 -6.89 -19.74 -10.81
N ALA A 117 -6.15 -18.63 -10.65
CA ALA A 117 -4.71 -18.66 -10.50
C ALA A 117 -4.30 -19.17 -9.10
N PRO A 118 -3.06 -19.65 -8.93
CA PRO A 118 -2.56 -20.06 -7.61
C PRO A 118 -2.61 -18.91 -6.59
N ALA A 119 -3.04 -19.20 -5.37
CA ALA A 119 -3.16 -18.21 -4.29
C ALA A 119 -1.86 -17.44 -4.02
N ALA A 120 -0.71 -18.11 -4.19
CA ALA A 120 0.62 -17.51 -4.02
C ALA A 120 0.88 -16.30 -4.94
N LEU A 121 0.14 -16.15 -6.05
CA LEU A 121 0.23 -14.97 -6.91
C LEU A 121 -0.08 -13.68 -6.13
N ALA A 122 -1.07 -13.71 -5.22
CA ALA A 122 -1.43 -12.54 -4.44
C ALA A 122 -0.27 -12.07 -3.55
N ASP A 123 0.43 -13.01 -2.90
CA ASP A 123 1.58 -12.71 -2.05
C ASP A 123 2.76 -12.15 -2.86
N GLN A 124 3.02 -12.72 -4.04
CA GLN A 124 4.06 -12.25 -4.95
C GLN A 124 3.79 -10.81 -5.40
N LEU A 125 2.54 -10.52 -5.78
CA LEU A 125 2.12 -9.17 -6.18
C LEU A 125 2.22 -8.18 -5.01
N ALA A 126 1.82 -8.58 -3.81
CA ALA A 126 1.96 -7.75 -2.61
C ALA A 126 3.42 -7.38 -2.35
N VAL A 127 4.33 -8.35 -2.35
CA VAL A 127 5.77 -8.12 -2.12
C VAL A 127 6.36 -7.20 -3.19
N LEU A 128 6.00 -7.37 -4.46
CA LEU A 128 6.43 -6.48 -5.54
C LEU A 128 5.97 -5.03 -5.30
N ALA A 129 4.70 -4.83 -4.94
CA ALA A 129 4.15 -3.50 -4.67
C ALA A 129 4.85 -2.82 -3.49
N GLU A 130 5.14 -3.57 -2.42
CA GLU A 130 5.76 -3.04 -1.21
C GLU A 130 7.25 -2.72 -1.40
N GLY A 131 7.97 -3.63 -2.06
CA GLY A 131 9.37 -3.43 -2.41
C GLY A 131 9.53 -2.21 -3.31
N ALA A 132 8.69 -2.09 -4.33
CA ALA A 132 8.75 -0.99 -5.28
C ALA A 132 8.48 0.38 -4.63
N GLN A 133 7.48 0.48 -3.75
CA GLN A 133 7.21 1.72 -3.00
C GLN A 133 8.40 2.14 -2.14
N THR A 134 9.05 1.16 -1.50
CA THR A 134 10.22 1.40 -0.64
C THR A 134 11.42 1.85 -1.48
N THR A 135 11.71 1.14 -2.56
CA THR A 135 12.82 1.48 -3.46
C THR A 135 12.61 2.83 -4.13
N ALA A 136 11.41 3.13 -4.62
CA ALA A 136 11.10 4.42 -5.24
C ALA A 136 11.32 5.60 -4.28
N ALA A 137 11.00 5.43 -3.00
CA ALA A 137 11.24 6.45 -1.98
C ALA A 137 12.73 6.69 -1.71
N ILE A 138 13.55 5.64 -1.83
CA ILE A 138 15.00 5.71 -1.63
C ILE A 138 15.70 6.30 -2.86
N THR A 139 15.32 5.87 -4.06
CA THR A 139 15.95 6.34 -5.30
C THR A 139 15.45 7.71 -5.74
N GLY A 140 14.28 8.14 -5.25
CA GLY A 140 13.63 9.39 -5.68
C GLY A 140 13.11 9.32 -7.11
N THR A 141 12.90 8.11 -7.66
CA THR A 141 12.39 7.91 -9.03
C THR A 141 11.19 6.98 -9.03
N PRO A 142 10.25 7.12 -9.99
CA PRO A 142 9.11 6.22 -10.11
C PRO A 142 9.47 4.88 -10.77
N ASP A 143 10.67 4.71 -11.32
CA ASP A 143 11.08 3.53 -12.09
C ASP A 143 10.87 2.20 -11.36
N PRO A 144 11.16 2.06 -10.04
CA PRO A 144 10.92 0.81 -9.34
C PRO A 144 9.45 0.36 -9.40
N ILE A 145 8.50 1.31 -9.39
CA ILE A 145 7.08 1.00 -9.54
C ILE A 145 6.79 0.46 -10.95
N GLN A 146 7.39 1.05 -11.99
CA GLN A 146 7.22 0.60 -13.36
C GLN A 146 7.83 -0.79 -13.61
N HIS A 147 8.99 -1.05 -13.01
CA HIS A 147 9.60 -2.38 -13.04
C HIS A 147 8.70 -3.41 -12.34
N ALA A 148 8.15 -3.07 -11.17
CA ALA A 148 7.24 -3.95 -10.45
C ALA A 148 5.93 -4.21 -11.22
N ARG A 149 5.39 -3.20 -11.90
CA ARG A 149 4.22 -3.36 -12.79
C ARG A 149 4.52 -4.33 -13.94
N THR A 150 5.70 -4.20 -14.53
CA THR A 150 6.13 -5.07 -15.63
C THR A 150 6.29 -6.52 -15.14
N ALA A 151 6.95 -6.71 -13.99
CA ALA A 151 7.06 -8.03 -13.36
C ALA A 151 5.70 -8.63 -12.99
N ALA A 152 4.80 -7.82 -12.43
CA ALA A 152 3.43 -8.21 -12.11
C ALA A 152 2.66 -8.67 -13.36
N THR A 153 2.83 -7.95 -14.48
CA THR A 153 2.24 -8.35 -15.77
C THR A 153 2.68 -9.74 -16.18
N THR A 154 3.99 -10.02 -16.13
CA THR A 154 4.53 -11.35 -16.46
C THR A 154 3.98 -12.44 -15.55
N LEU A 155 3.94 -12.21 -14.23
CA LEU A 155 3.43 -13.17 -13.26
C LEU A 155 1.93 -13.46 -13.46
N ILE A 156 1.13 -12.41 -13.66
CA ILE A 156 -0.31 -12.53 -13.91
C ILE A 156 -0.54 -13.30 -15.22
N ASP A 157 0.09 -12.90 -16.31
CA ASP A 157 -0.13 -13.53 -17.61
C ASP A 157 0.29 -15.01 -17.61
N THR A 158 1.40 -15.32 -16.93
CA THR A 158 1.85 -16.72 -16.74
C THR A 158 0.84 -17.53 -15.92
N ALA A 159 0.39 -17.00 -14.79
CA ALA A 159 -0.56 -17.70 -13.91
C ALA A 159 -1.92 -17.94 -14.59
N LEU A 160 -2.39 -16.97 -15.38
CA LEU A 160 -3.65 -17.09 -16.13
C LEU A 160 -3.54 -18.05 -17.33
N ALA A 161 -2.35 -18.18 -17.92
CA ALA A 161 -2.10 -19.18 -18.97
C ALA A 161 -2.14 -20.62 -18.42
N VAL A 162 -1.57 -20.84 -17.22
CA VAL A 162 -1.58 -22.15 -16.54
C VAL A 162 -2.98 -22.54 -16.06
N GLY A 163 -3.83 -21.57 -15.72
CA GLY A 163 -5.21 -21.80 -15.26
C GLY A 163 -6.23 -22.13 -16.35
N LYS A 164 -5.90 -21.97 -17.65
CA LYS A 164 -6.80 -22.38 -18.74
C LYS A 164 -6.70 -23.90 -18.94
N PRO A 165 -7.80 -24.68 -18.78
CA PRO A 165 -7.79 -26.07 -19.20
C PRO A 165 -7.49 -26.09 -20.70
N GLY A 166 -6.43 -26.81 -21.08
CA GLY A 166 -6.08 -26.97 -22.49
C GLY A 166 -7.31 -27.42 -23.28
N LYS A 167 -7.65 -26.71 -24.37
CA LYS A 167 -8.58 -27.21 -25.37
C LYS A 167 -8.03 -28.56 -25.83
N LYS A 168 -8.68 -29.66 -25.43
CA LYS A 168 -8.46 -30.95 -26.08
C LYS A 168 -8.92 -30.78 -27.53
N ALA A 169 -7.98 -30.95 -28.46
CA ALA A 169 -8.26 -31.15 -29.87
C ALA A 169 -9.03 -32.45 -30.07
#